data_AF-A0A1H9J4E9-F1
#
_entry.id   AF-A0A1H9J4E9-F1
#
_cell.length_a   1.000
_cell.length_b   1.000
_cell.length_c   1.000
_cell.angle_alpha   90.00
_cell.angle_beta   90.00
_cell.angle_gamma   90.00
#
_symmetry.space_group_name_H-M   'P 1'
#
loop_
_entity.id
_entity.type
_entity.pdbx_description
1 polymer ?
#
loop_
_entity_poly.entity_id
_entity_poly.type
_entity_poly.pdbx_seq_one_letter_code
_entity_poly.pdbx_strand_id
1 'polypeptide(L)' 'MKQRYAFPKMNVVQCALNIKQMAADSWWVYRHEMCGNGTLKPVSRVVFFGRTRADVDRWIETQRQESTVYMLSDN' A
#
# COMPACT_ATOMS: atom_id res chain seq x y z
N MET A 1 -17.22 38.68 -2.24
CA MET A 1 -16.50 37.63 -3.00
C MET A 1 -16.42 36.39 -2.12
N LYS A 2 -17.04 35.26 -2.52
CA LYS A 2 -16.92 33.98 -1.80
C LYS A 2 -15.72 33.22 -2.38
N GLN A 3 -14.64 33.07 -1.61
CA GLN A 3 -13.52 32.21 -1.99
C GLN A 3 -14.04 30.76 -2.09
N ARG A 4 -13.95 30.17 -3.29
CA ARG A 4 -14.19 28.75 -3.50
C ARG A 4 -12.92 28.02 -3.07
N TYR A 5 -12.95 27.36 -1.92
CA TYR A 5 -11.91 26.41 -1.54
C TYR A 5 -11.95 25.24 -2.54
N ALA A 6 -10.93 25.18 -3.40
CA ALA A 6 -10.72 24.03 -4.26
C ALA A 6 -9.94 22.99 -3.44
N PHE A 7 -10.62 21.93 -3.01
CA PHE A 7 -9.95 20.80 -2.35
C PHE A 7 -8.99 20.15 -3.35
N PRO A 8 -7.71 19.92 -3.00
CA PRO A 8 -6.80 19.20 -3.88
C PRO A 8 -7.35 17.79 -4.13
N LYS A 9 -7.27 17.33 -5.39
CA LYS A 9 -7.66 15.96 -5.76
C LYS A 9 -6.91 14.97 -4.85
N MET A 10 -7.67 14.16 -4.12
CA MET A 10 -7.13 13.01 -3.40
C MET A 10 -6.47 12.07 -4.42
N ASN A 11 -5.16 11.95 -4.38
CA ASN A 11 -4.43 11.01 -5.21
C ASN A 11 -4.44 9.64 -4.52
N VAL A 12 -5.22 8.70 -5.05
CA VAL A 12 -5.14 7.30 -4.64
C VAL A 12 -3.75 6.80 -5.01
N VAL A 13 -2.93 6.50 -4.01
CA VAL A 13 -1.60 5.90 -4.25
C VAL A 13 -1.83 4.45 -4.67
N GLN A 14 -1.75 4.21 -5.97
CA GLN A 14 -1.76 2.85 -6.51
C GLN A 14 -0.46 2.16 -6.10
N CYS A 15 -0.57 0.93 -5.60
CA CYS A 15 0.59 0.12 -5.23
C CYS A 15 0.35 -1.36 -5.53
N ALA A 16 1.44 -2.10 -5.69
CA ALA A 16 1.44 -3.55 -5.83
C ALA A 16 2.15 -4.18 -4.62
N LEU A 17 1.62 -5.31 -4.17
CA LEU A 17 2.23 -6.14 -3.12
C LEU A 17 2.83 -7.39 -3.76
N ASN A 18 4.08 -7.71 -3.43
CA ASN A 18 4.80 -8.89 -3.89
C ASN A 18 5.23 -9.72 -2.68
N ILE A 19 4.85 -11.00 -2.67
CA ILE A 19 5.19 -11.94 -1.59
C ILE A 19 6.41 -12.75 -2.02
N LYS A 20 7.43 -12.81 -1.18
CA LYS A 20 8.63 -13.62 -1.41
C LYS A 20 8.97 -14.49 -0.20
N GLN A 21 9.18 -15.78 -0.44
CA GLN A 21 9.75 -16.67 0.56
C GLN A 21 11.28 -16.52 0.55
N MET A 22 11.85 -16.16 1.70
CA MET A 22 13.29 -15.95 1.89
C MET A 22 13.96 -17.16 2.57
N ALA A 23 13.19 -17.91 3.36
CA ALA A 23 13.58 -19.18 3.98
C ALA A 23 12.30 -19.99 4.30
N ALA A 24 12.46 -21.20 4.83
CA ALA A 24 11.34 -22.10 5.14
C ALA A 24 10.24 -21.41 5.98
N ASP A 25 10.65 -20.64 6.99
CA ASP A 25 9.81 -19.90 7.94
C ASP A 25 9.93 -18.38 7.80
N SER A 26 10.28 -17.89 6.59
CA SER A 26 10.54 -16.48 6.37
C SER A 26 9.85 -16.00 5.10
N TRP A 27 8.73 -15.28 5.26
CA TRP A 27 7.91 -14.76 4.19
C TRP A 27 7.81 -13.24 4.27
N TRP A 28 8.20 -12.57 3.21
CA TRP A 28 8.34 -11.12 3.15
C TRP A 28 7.35 -10.54 2.17
N VAL A 29 6.73 -9.42 2.52
CA VAL A 29 5.87 -8.66 1.61
C VAL A 29 6.56 -7.36 1.24
N TYR A 30 6.77 -7.17 -0.05
CA TYR A 30 7.32 -5.97 -0.66
C TYR A 30 6.20 -5.13 -1.22
N ARG A 31 6.20 -3.83 -0.89
CA ARG A 31 5.31 -2.83 -1.49
C ARG A 31 6.07 -2.07 -2.58
N HIS A 32 5.48 -2.04 -3.76
CA HIS A 32 5.91 -1.21 -4.88
C HIS A 32 4.86 -0.11 -5.10
N GLU A 33 5.28 1.14 -5.00
CA GLU A 33 4.41 2.26 -5.39
C GLU A 33 4.37 2.38 -6.91
N MET A 34 3.22 2.78 -7.45
CA MET A 34 3.08 3.12 -8.87
C MET A 34 3.28 4.63 -9.04
N CYS A 35 4.05 4.99 -10.06
CA CYS A 35 4.14 6.36 -10.55
C CYS A 35 2.83 6.75 -11.27
N GLY A 36 2.60 8.05 -11.47
CA GLY A 36 1.39 8.56 -12.13
C GLY A 36 1.20 8.09 -13.58
N ASN A 37 2.24 7.53 -14.21
CA ASN A 37 2.22 6.91 -15.53
C ASN A 37 1.91 5.39 -15.48
N GLY A 38 1.58 4.83 -14.32
CA GLY A 38 1.28 3.41 -14.12
C GLY A 38 2.50 2.50 -14.01
N THR A 39 3.73 3.02 -14.12
CA THR A 39 4.94 2.20 -13.93
C THR A 39 5.26 2.02 -12.45
N LEU A 40 5.75 0.83 -12.05
CA LEU A 40 6.23 0.60 -10.69
C LEU A 40 7.49 1.42 -10.42
N LYS A 41 7.58 2.02 -9.24
CA LYS A 41 8.84 2.60 -8.76
C LYS A 41 9.88 1.48 -8.65
N PRO A 42 11.14 1.77 -9.03
CA PRO A 42 12.22 0.78 -8.99
C PRO A 42 12.56 0.36 -7.56
N VAL A 43 12.29 1.21 -6.57
CA VAL A 43 12.55 0.92 -5.16
C VAL A 43 11.30 0.33 -4.51
N SER A 44 11.44 -0.89 -4.00
CA SER A 44 10.45 -1.54 -3.14
C SER A 44 10.84 -1.42 -1.66
N ARG A 45 9.86 -1.49 -0.77
CA ARG A 45 10.08 -1.58 0.68
C ARG A 45 9.41 -2.81 1.25
N VAL A 46 10.05 -3.44 2.24
CA VAL A 46 9.41 -4.50 3.02
C VAL A 46 8.41 -3.86 3.96
N VAL A 47 7.16 -4.30 3.91
CA VAL A 47 6.05 -3.76 4.70
C VAL A 47 5.47 -4.75 5.69
N PHE A 48 5.76 -6.04 5.49
CA PHE A 48 5.34 -7.09 6.40
C PHE A 48 6.30 -8.28 6.35
N PHE A 49 6.40 -8.97 7.48
CA PHE A 49 7.11 -10.22 7.65
C PHE A 49 6.21 -11.22 8.38
N GLY A 50 6.09 -12.43 7.84
CA GLY A 50 5.39 -13.55 8.45
C GLY A 50 6.27 -14.79 8.51
N ARG A 51 6.03 -15.64 9.51
CA ARG A 51 6.74 -16.92 9.61
C ARG A 51 6.11 -17.99 8.72
N THR A 52 4.82 -17.84 8.44
CA THR A 52 4.09 -18.73 7.56
C THR A 52 3.48 -17.97 6.40
N ARG A 53 3.16 -18.69 5.33
CA ARG A 53 2.39 -18.10 4.22
C ARG A 53 1.02 -17.61 4.68
N ALA A 54 0.37 -18.32 5.61
CA ALA A 54 -0.92 -17.95 6.16
C ALA A 54 -0.90 -16.61 6.92
N ASP A 55 0.20 -16.28 7.61
CA ASP A 55 0.36 -14.99 8.28
C ASP A 55 0.36 -13.83 7.27
N VAL A 56 1.08 -14.02 6.15
CA VAL A 56 1.14 -13.05 5.06
C VAL A 56 -0.22 -12.88 4.39
N ASP A 57 -0.90 -13.98 4.07
CA ASP A 57 -2.20 -13.93 3.40
C ASP A 57 -3.25 -13.22 4.28
N ARG A 58 -3.25 -13.48 5.60
CA ARG A 58 -4.12 -12.78 6.55
C ARG A 58 -3.84 -11.28 6.58
N TRP A 59 -2.56 -10.90 6.62
CA TRP A 59 -2.18 -9.49 6.60
C TRP A 59 -2.62 -8.79 5.30
N ILE A 60 -2.47 -9.43 4.14
CA ILE A 60 -2.92 -8.88 2.86
C ILE A 60 -4.43 -8.64 2.86
N GLU A 61 -5.20 -9.57 3.42
CA GLU A 61 -6.66 -9.42 3.52
C GLU A 61 -7.03 -8.23 4.41
N THR A 62 -6.37 -8.08 5.56
CA THR A 62 -6.51 -6.88 6.40
C THR A 62 -6.17 -5.60 5.65
N GLN A 63 -5.08 -5.58 4.87
CA GLN A 63 -4.72 -4.40 4.08
C GLN A 63 -5.74 -4.09 2.99
N ARG A 64 -6.42 -5.09 2.40
CA ARG A 64 -7.51 -4.85 1.43
C ARG A 64 -8.72 -4.18 2.08
N GLN A 65 -9.01 -4.54 3.33
CA GLN A 65 -10.10 -3.95 4.10
C GLN A 65 -9.75 -2.52 4.57
N GLU A 66 -8.50 -2.31 4.99
CA GLU A 66 -8.01 -1.02 5.53
C GLU A 66 -7.53 -0.03 4.46
N SER A 67 -7.23 -0.45 3.23
CA SER A 67 -6.80 0.49 2.16
C SER A 67 -7.93 1.41 1.67
N THR A 68 -9.11 1.30 2.26
CA THR A 68 -10.22 2.27 2.16
C THR A 68 -10.17 3.29 3.31
N VAL A 69 -8.98 3.73 3.74
CA VAL A 69 -8.84 4.81 4.74
C VAL A 69 -8.72 6.15 4.02
N TYR A 70 -9.79 6.94 4.10
CA TYR A 70 -9.82 8.32 3.62
C TYR A 70 -9.17 9.23 4.68
N MET A 71 -8.07 9.92 4.33
CA MET A 71 -7.60 11.05 5.12
C MET A 71 -8.49 12.26 4.83
N LEU A 72 -9.31 12.65 5.81
CA LEU A 72 -9.90 13.99 5.85
C LEU A 72 -8.78 14.92 6.32
N SER A 73 -8.33 15.85 5.47
CA SER A 73 -7.38 16.88 5.90
C SER A 73 -8.08 17.85 6.85
N ASP A 74 -7.49 18.12 8.01
CA ASP A 74 -7.95 19.19 8.89
C ASP A 74 -7.75 20.57 8.24
N ASN A 75 -8.72 21.43 8.53
CA ASN A 75 -9.11 22.67 7.86
C ASN A 75 -8.14 23.84 8.03
#